data_AF-A0A1W9UXW4-F1
#
_entry.id   AF-A0A1W9UXW4-F1
#
_cell.length_a   1.000
_cell.length_b   1.000
_cell.length_c   1.000
_cell.angle_alpha   90.00
_cell.angle_beta   90.00
_cell.angle_gamma   90.00
#
_symmetry.space_group_name_H-M   'P 1'
#
loop_
_entity.id
_entity.type
_entity.pdbx_description
1 polymer ?
#
loop_
_entity_poly.entity_id
_entity_poly.type
_entity_poly.pdbx_seq_one_letter_code
_entity_poly.pdbx_strand_id
1 'polypeptide(L)'
;MGAHGTFGMQVTDPQTFIGRFVGAQGSFDMRRIKERLVNAIVQSATDWFAEVNPGSLMKAQGLMDEMASAIEVKGQDQFAAMGMTLKNITIGGLSPLETSADKLKTMGLLDAQMYMQLKALETMEKSSQGGGGGLAGAGMGMGAGMGMGAGMAQMMSGIMGGQQQDPQQQQQQQAAAPAASAAPPAIMTVTDAANYLKVAVEDVIEMVQSGDLKARKIGSQYRISKKAIDEFLNS
;
A
#
# COMPACT_ATOMS: atom_id res chain seq x y z
N MET A 1 -0.90 -12.22 -2.28
CA MET A 1 -0.60 -12.02 -0.84
C MET A 1 -0.26 -13.37 -0.24
N GLY A 2 0.93 -13.52 0.32
CA GLY A 2 1.40 -14.77 0.91
C GLY A 2 1.13 -14.78 2.41
N ALA A 3 0.86 -15.95 2.96
CA ALA A 3 0.80 -16.15 4.40
C ALA A 3 1.83 -17.21 4.78
N HIS A 4 2.42 -17.06 5.97
CA HIS A 4 3.24 -18.12 6.57
C HIS A 4 2.66 -18.49 7.92
N GLY A 5 2.87 -19.74 8.33
CA GLY A 5 2.25 -20.30 9.52
C GLY A 5 2.57 -21.77 9.71
N THR A 6 1.97 -22.34 10.74
CA THR A 6 2.08 -23.76 11.09
C THR A 6 0.69 -24.35 11.26
N PHE A 7 0.58 -25.66 11.05
CA PHE A 7 -0.67 -26.37 11.27
C PHE A 7 -0.36 -27.80 11.70
N GLY A 8 -1.21 -28.33 12.57
CA GLY A 8 -1.18 -29.69 13.05
C GLY A 8 -2.32 -30.50 12.44
N MET A 9 -2.04 -31.74 12.09
CA MET A 9 -3.03 -32.65 11.54
C MET A 9 -2.94 -34.02 12.20
N GLN A 10 -4.04 -34.74 12.16
CA GLN A 10 -4.11 -36.14 12.58
C GLN A 10 -4.79 -36.96 11.49
N VAL A 11 -4.22 -38.12 11.14
CA VAL A 11 -4.91 -39.11 10.32
C VAL A 11 -5.97 -39.79 11.18
N THR A 12 -7.23 -39.67 10.79
CA THR A 12 -8.38 -40.23 11.51
C THR A 12 -9.03 -41.38 10.75
N ASP A 13 -8.95 -41.38 9.43
CA ASP A 13 -9.33 -42.50 8.57
C ASP A 13 -8.14 -42.93 7.69
N PRO A 14 -7.36 -43.92 8.14
CA PRO A 14 -6.21 -44.44 7.39
C PRO A 14 -6.58 -45.05 6.03
N GLN A 15 -7.78 -45.65 5.89
CA GLN A 15 -8.20 -46.29 4.64
C GLN A 15 -8.43 -45.22 3.57
N THR A 16 -9.17 -44.16 3.90
CA THR A 16 -9.36 -43.01 3.01
C THR A 16 -8.02 -42.33 2.71
N PHE A 17 -7.18 -42.10 3.72
CA PHE A 17 -5.87 -41.46 3.52
C PHE A 17 -4.98 -42.25 2.54
N ILE A 18 -4.81 -43.55 2.75
CA ILE A 18 -4.02 -44.43 1.87
C ILE A 18 -4.61 -44.43 0.46
N GLY A 19 -5.93 -44.60 0.33
CA GLY A 19 -6.61 -44.59 -0.96
C GLY A 19 -6.44 -43.28 -1.73
N ARG A 20 -6.39 -42.14 -1.03
CA ARG A 20 -6.27 -40.80 -1.63
C ARG A 20 -4.84 -40.41 -2.02
N PHE A 21 -3.83 -40.89 -1.30
CA PHE A 21 -2.44 -40.43 -1.48
C PHE A 21 -1.49 -41.49 -2.01
N VAL A 22 -1.61 -42.75 -1.57
CA VAL A 22 -0.75 -43.85 -2.02
C VAL A 22 -1.27 -44.43 -3.34
N GLY A 23 -2.60 -44.50 -3.50
CA GLY A 23 -3.23 -45.06 -4.70
C GLY A 23 -2.77 -46.50 -4.99
N ALA A 24 -2.95 -46.94 -6.24
CA ALA A 24 -2.56 -48.30 -6.66
C ALA A 24 -1.06 -48.44 -6.96
N GLN A 25 -0.34 -47.34 -7.19
CA GLN A 25 1.07 -47.37 -7.63
C GLN A 25 2.08 -47.52 -6.48
N GLY A 26 1.62 -47.58 -5.22
CA GLY A 26 2.45 -47.97 -4.08
C GLY A 26 3.59 -47.00 -3.74
N SER A 27 3.58 -45.78 -4.28
CA SER A 27 4.59 -44.77 -3.98
C SER A 27 3.98 -43.60 -3.20
N PHE A 28 4.72 -43.13 -2.20
CA PHE A 28 4.30 -42.09 -1.27
C PHE A 28 5.18 -40.85 -1.49
N ASP A 29 4.59 -39.72 -1.88
CA ASP A 29 5.29 -38.43 -1.99
C ASP A 29 4.73 -37.42 -0.99
N MET A 30 5.55 -37.07 0.00
CA MET A 30 5.20 -36.10 1.04
C MET A 30 4.93 -34.71 0.47
N ARG A 31 5.58 -34.33 -0.65
CA ARG A 31 5.36 -33.02 -1.29
C ARG A 31 3.94 -32.88 -1.79
N ARG A 32 3.42 -33.93 -2.42
CA ARG A 32 2.05 -33.96 -2.95
C ARG A 32 1.00 -33.90 -1.83
N ILE A 33 1.27 -34.53 -0.69
CA ILE A 33 0.41 -34.43 0.50
C ILE A 33 0.41 -32.99 1.00
N LYS A 34 1.60 -32.43 1.22
CA LYS A 34 1.75 -31.03 1.66
C LYS A 34 1.02 -30.07 0.72
N GLU A 35 1.20 -30.19 -0.59
CA GLU A 35 0.53 -29.35 -1.59
C GLU A 35 -1.00 -29.43 -1.47
N ARG A 36 -1.56 -30.65 -1.35
CA ARG A 36 -3.00 -30.83 -1.23
C ARG A 36 -3.57 -30.22 0.05
N LEU A 37 -2.85 -30.37 1.16
CA LEU A 37 -3.21 -29.81 2.45
C LEU A 37 -3.13 -28.28 2.46
N VAL A 38 -2.03 -27.73 1.94
CA VAL A 38 -1.86 -26.27 1.79
C VAL A 38 -2.93 -25.71 0.88
N ASN A 39 -3.26 -26.39 -0.22
CA ASN A 39 -4.35 -25.96 -1.11
C ASN A 39 -5.70 -25.90 -0.39
N ALA A 40 -6.00 -26.87 0.49
CA ALA A 40 -7.23 -26.84 1.28
C ALA A 40 -7.27 -25.64 2.23
N ILE A 41 -6.18 -25.40 2.94
CA ILE A 41 -6.02 -24.22 3.83
C ILE A 41 -6.16 -22.92 3.04
N VAL A 42 -5.52 -22.83 1.86
CA VAL A 42 -5.56 -21.64 1.01
C VAL A 42 -6.97 -21.39 0.47
N GLN A 43 -7.72 -22.42 0.11
CA GLN A 43 -9.11 -22.27 -0.30
C GLN A 43 -9.97 -21.70 0.84
N SER A 44 -9.86 -22.26 2.05
CA SER A 44 -10.58 -21.73 3.22
C SER A 44 -10.16 -20.30 3.58
N ALA A 45 -8.86 -19.97 3.46
CA ALA A 45 -8.36 -18.63 3.69
C ALA A 45 -8.92 -17.63 2.64
N THR A 46 -8.95 -18.04 1.37
CA THR A 46 -9.47 -17.22 0.27
C THR A 46 -10.96 -16.95 0.45
N ASP A 47 -11.72 -17.95 0.86
CA ASP A 47 -13.14 -17.81 1.16
C ASP A 47 -13.37 -16.84 2.34
N TRP A 48 -12.58 -16.96 3.41
CA TRP A 48 -12.62 -15.99 4.51
C TRP A 48 -12.31 -14.55 4.05
N PHE A 49 -11.30 -14.36 3.18
CA PHE A 49 -11.00 -13.05 2.61
C PHE A 49 -12.16 -12.49 1.78
N ALA A 50 -12.86 -13.34 1.04
CA ALA A 50 -14.02 -12.95 0.24
C ALA A 50 -15.21 -12.53 1.11
N GLU A 51 -15.46 -13.23 2.22
CA GLU A 51 -16.57 -12.95 3.14
C GLU A 51 -16.30 -11.74 4.04
N VAL A 52 -15.13 -11.70 4.70
CA VAL A 52 -14.82 -10.66 5.69
C VAL A 52 -14.41 -9.35 5.03
N ASN A 53 -13.75 -9.43 3.86
CA ASN A 53 -13.23 -8.31 3.10
C ASN A 53 -12.59 -7.23 3.99
N PRO A 54 -11.43 -7.51 4.61
CA PRO A 54 -10.80 -6.60 5.58
C PRO A 54 -10.37 -5.25 4.98
N GLY A 55 -10.32 -5.10 3.65
CA GLY A 55 -10.05 -3.83 2.96
C GLY A 55 -8.62 -3.31 3.04
N SER A 56 -7.83 -3.69 4.05
CA SER A 56 -6.40 -3.37 4.15
C SER A 56 -5.60 -4.50 4.77
N LEU A 57 -4.29 -4.54 4.48
CA LEU A 57 -3.36 -5.52 5.06
C LEU A 57 -3.30 -5.38 6.58
N MET A 58 -3.22 -4.16 7.11
CA MET A 58 -3.15 -3.91 8.56
C MET A 58 -4.39 -4.47 9.28
N LYS A 59 -5.58 -4.29 8.70
CA LYS A 59 -6.82 -4.82 9.27
C LYS A 59 -6.88 -6.35 9.15
N ALA A 60 -6.40 -6.92 8.05
CA ALA A 60 -6.27 -8.37 7.91
C ALA A 60 -5.28 -8.96 8.93
N GLN A 61 -4.19 -8.25 9.23
CA GLN A 61 -3.22 -8.67 10.25
C GLN A 61 -3.80 -8.64 11.66
N GLY A 62 -4.68 -7.68 11.96
CA GLY A 62 -5.41 -7.64 13.22
C GLY A 62 -6.51 -8.70 13.38
N LEU A 63 -6.83 -9.44 12.31
CA LEU A 63 -7.89 -10.46 12.28
C LEU A 63 -7.36 -11.88 12.01
N MET A 64 -6.07 -12.12 12.28
CA MET A 64 -5.45 -13.41 11.97
C MET A 64 -5.99 -14.56 12.82
N ASP A 65 -6.37 -14.30 14.07
CA ASP A 65 -6.91 -15.34 14.96
C ASP A 65 -8.31 -15.75 14.53
N GLU A 66 -9.12 -14.80 14.07
CA GLU A 66 -10.43 -15.04 13.47
C GLU A 66 -10.29 -15.79 12.14
N MET A 67 -9.31 -15.41 11.31
CA MET A 67 -9.00 -16.13 10.07
C MET A 67 -8.56 -17.57 10.36
N ALA A 68 -7.67 -17.78 11.34
CA ALA A 68 -7.22 -19.11 11.74
C ALA A 68 -8.40 -19.97 12.21
N SER A 69 -9.28 -19.43 13.06
CA SER A 69 -10.49 -20.10 13.54
C SER A 69 -11.46 -20.43 12.41
N ALA A 70 -11.65 -19.50 11.47
CA ALA A 70 -12.51 -19.72 10.31
C ALA A 70 -11.95 -20.80 9.38
N ILE A 71 -10.63 -20.80 9.15
CA ILE A 71 -9.96 -21.84 8.37
C ILE A 71 -10.08 -23.20 9.07
N GLU A 72 -9.93 -23.23 10.39
CA GLU A 72 -10.08 -24.46 11.16
C GLU A 72 -11.48 -25.04 10.99
N VAL A 73 -12.54 -24.24 11.04
CA VAL A 73 -13.91 -24.73 10.85
C VAL A 73 -14.17 -25.11 9.39
N LYS A 74 -13.91 -24.21 8.44
CA LYS A 74 -14.24 -24.41 7.02
C LYS A 74 -13.36 -25.46 6.34
N GLY A 75 -12.11 -25.58 6.77
CA GLY A 75 -11.15 -26.51 6.21
C GLY A 75 -11.44 -27.97 6.59
N GLN A 76 -12.22 -28.22 7.64
CA GLN A 76 -12.40 -29.59 8.14
C GLN A 76 -13.03 -30.54 7.13
N ASP A 77 -14.01 -30.09 6.36
CA ASP A 77 -14.65 -30.96 5.37
C ASP A 77 -13.66 -31.44 4.31
N GLN A 78 -12.72 -30.57 3.90
CA GLN A 78 -11.67 -30.93 2.96
C GLN A 78 -10.65 -31.89 3.58
N PHE A 79 -10.25 -31.67 4.84
CA PHE A 79 -9.37 -32.59 5.56
C PHE A 79 -10.03 -33.95 5.77
N ALA A 80 -11.31 -33.98 6.15
CA ALA A 80 -12.09 -35.19 6.35
C ALA A 80 -12.22 -35.99 5.04
N ALA A 81 -12.42 -35.32 3.90
CA ALA A 81 -12.44 -35.97 2.58
C ALA A 81 -11.10 -36.64 2.20
N MET A 82 -10.01 -36.27 2.88
CA MET A 82 -8.68 -36.87 2.75
C MET A 82 -8.34 -37.87 3.88
N GLY A 83 -9.29 -38.17 4.78
CA GLY A 83 -9.10 -39.08 5.91
C GLY A 83 -8.30 -38.47 7.07
N MET A 84 -8.28 -37.15 7.18
CA MET A 84 -7.53 -36.41 8.18
C MET A 84 -8.41 -35.41 8.91
N THR A 85 -7.90 -34.89 10.02
CA THR A 85 -8.51 -33.81 10.80
C THR A 85 -7.46 -32.74 11.02
N LEU A 86 -7.80 -31.50 10.70
CA LEU A 86 -7.02 -30.32 11.07
C LEU A 86 -7.20 -30.10 12.58
N LYS A 87 -6.10 -30.13 13.34
CA LYS A 87 -6.13 -30.06 14.82
C LYS A 87 -5.95 -28.66 15.35
N ASN A 88 -5.12 -27.89 14.66
CA ASN A 88 -4.84 -26.51 14.94
C ASN A 88 -4.21 -25.87 13.70
N ILE A 89 -4.36 -24.56 13.61
CA ILE A 89 -3.65 -23.74 12.63
C ILE A 89 -3.24 -22.44 13.31
N THR A 90 -2.04 -21.98 13.00
CA THR A 90 -1.51 -20.70 13.47
C THR A 90 -0.93 -19.96 12.28
N ILE A 91 -1.37 -18.72 12.10
CA ILE A 91 -0.93 -17.86 11.01
C ILE A 91 0.09 -16.91 11.60
N GLY A 92 1.37 -17.11 11.25
CA GLY A 92 2.49 -16.35 11.80
C GLY A 92 2.62 -14.96 11.18
N GLY A 93 2.06 -14.75 9.99
CA GLY A 93 2.06 -13.45 9.37
C GLY A 93 1.51 -13.46 7.95
N LEU A 94 1.07 -12.28 7.53
CA LEU A 94 0.64 -12.00 6.17
C LEU A 94 1.68 -11.09 5.52
N SER A 95 2.30 -11.59 4.46
CA SER A 95 3.30 -10.89 3.67
C SER A 95 2.75 -10.58 2.28
N PRO A 96 3.07 -9.43 1.68
CA PRO A 96 2.93 -9.30 0.23
C PRO A 96 3.74 -10.43 -0.42
N LEU A 97 3.06 -11.32 -1.15
CA LEU A 97 3.67 -12.46 -1.84
C LEU A 97 4.64 -11.86 -2.84
N GLU A 98 5.95 -11.90 -2.60
CA GLU A 98 7.06 -11.58 -3.54
C GLU A 98 6.59 -10.88 -4.82
N THR A 99 6.04 -9.71 -4.63
CA THR A 99 5.47 -8.88 -5.66
C THR A 99 6.19 -7.62 -5.33
N SER A 100 7.31 -7.43 -6.04
CA SER A 100 8.09 -6.20 -5.99
C SER A 100 7.12 -5.03 -5.92
N ALA A 101 7.50 -3.97 -5.23
CA ALA A 101 6.67 -2.76 -5.13
C ALA A 101 6.10 -2.37 -6.52
N ASP A 102 6.84 -2.66 -7.59
CA ASP A 102 6.46 -2.48 -9.00
C ASP A 102 5.17 -3.21 -9.39
N LYS A 103 5.02 -4.47 -8.98
CA LYS A 103 3.85 -5.29 -9.32
C LYS A 103 2.65 -4.98 -8.41
N LEU A 104 2.89 -4.49 -7.18
CA LEU A 104 1.83 -3.93 -6.31
C LEU A 104 1.28 -2.59 -6.84
N LYS A 105 2.17 -1.73 -7.38
CA LYS A 105 1.79 -0.50 -8.10
C LYS A 105 1.01 -0.80 -9.37
N THR A 106 1.45 -1.79 -10.15
CA THR A 106 0.78 -2.19 -11.40
C THR A 106 -0.63 -2.73 -11.17
N MET A 107 -0.88 -3.33 -10.00
CA MET A 107 -2.21 -3.79 -9.59
C MET A 107 -3.09 -2.67 -8.97
N GLY A 108 -2.59 -1.44 -8.84
CA GLY A 108 -3.35 -0.31 -8.30
C GLY A 108 -3.60 -0.37 -6.78
N LEU A 109 -2.93 -1.28 -6.07
CA LEU A 109 -3.13 -1.52 -4.63
C LEU A 109 -2.19 -0.68 -3.75
N LEU A 110 -1.37 0.17 -4.35
CA LEU A 110 -0.31 0.90 -3.66
C LEU A 110 -0.25 2.35 -4.13
N ASP A 111 -0.33 3.29 -3.19
CA ASP A 111 -0.11 4.71 -3.45
C ASP A 111 1.37 4.98 -3.80
N ALA A 112 1.63 6.03 -4.60
CA ALA A 112 2.96 6.35 -5.13
C ALA A 112 3.99 6.59 -4.01
N GLN A 113 3.54 7.14 -2.88
CA GLN A 113 4.38 7.41 -1.72
C GLN A 113 4.78 6.11 -0.99
N MET A 114 3.83 5.19 -0.81
CA MET A 114 4.08 3.89 -0.17
C MET A 114 4.95 2.97 -1.05
N TYR A 115 4.80 3.07 -2.37
CA TYR A 115 5.66 2.40 -3.35
C TYR A 115 7.14 2.80 -3.20
N MET A 116 7.42 4.11 -3.08
CA MET A 116 8.79 4.59 -2.91
C MET A 116 9.41 4.11 -1.60
N GLN A 117 8.63 4.10 -0.51
CA GLN A 117 9.10 3.61 0.78
C GLN A 117 9.44 2.12 0.73
N LEU A 118 8.58 1.29 0.14
CA LEU A 118 8.85 -0.15 0.00
C LEU A 118 10.07 -0.41 -0.89
N LYS A 119 10.23 0.35 -1.98
CA LYS A 119 11.38 0.21 -2.88
C LYS A 119 12.69 0.62 -2.20
N ALA A 120 12.68 1.68 -1.38
CA ALA A 120 13.83 2.09 -0.60
C ALA A 120 14.24 1.01 0.43
N LEU A 121 13.26 0.43 1.14
CA LEU A 121 13.50 -0.66 2.09
C LEU A 121 14.06 -1.90 1.40
N GLU A 122 13.54 -2.28 0.23
CA GLU A 122 14.02 -3.42 -0.55
C GLU A 122 15.47 -3.20 -1.03
N THR A 123 15.82 -1.98 -1.44
CA THR A 123 17.22 -1.65 -1.79
C THR A 123 18.14 -1.68 -0.58
N MET A 124 17.64 -1.26 0.59
CA MET A 124 18.41 -1.28 1.83
C MET A 124 18.66 -2.73 2.29
N GLU A 125 17.65 -3.59 2.21
CA GLU A 125 17.76 -5.02 2.53
C GLU A 125 18.68 -5.76 1.56
N LYS A 126 18.60 -5.48 0.25
CA LYS A 126 19.55 -6.04 -0.74
C LYS A 126 20.99 -5.55 -0.50
N SER A 127 21.15 -4.31 -0.06
CA SER A 127 22.48 -3.76 0.28
C SER A 127 23.05 -4.29 1.60
N SER A 128 22.20 -4.75 2.53
CA SER A 128 22.63 -5.35 3.80
C SER A 128 22.92 -6.85 3.68
N GLN A 129 22.25 -7.56 2.77
CA GLN A 129 22.51 -8.98 2.47
C GLN A 129 23.73 -9.17 1.53
N GLY A 130 24.07 -8.15 0.72
CA GLY A 130 25.29 -8.13 -0.09
C GLY A 130 26.50 -7.66 0.72
N GLY A 131 27.15 -8.58 1.44
CA GLY A 131 28.35 -8.30 2.23
C GLY A 131 29.43 -7.54 1.45
N GLY A 132 29.79 -6.35 1.95
CA GLY A 132 31.02 -5.63 1.64
C GLY A 132 31.11 -5.02 0.23
N GLY A 133 30.74 -3.74 0.08
CA GLY A 133 31.25 -2.90 -1.02
C GLY A 133 30.28 -1.95 -1.72
N GLY A 134 28.98 -1.95 -1.39
CA GLY A 134 27.98 -1.18 -2.15
C GLY A 134 27.77 0.28 -1.75
N LEU A 135 28.32 0.76 -0.64
CA LEU A 135 28.01 2.10 -0.11
C LEU A 135 28.94 3.22 -0.64
N ALA A 136 29.99 2.89 -1.40
CA ALA A 136 30.89 3.89 -2.00
C ALA A 136 30.39 4.45 -3.35
N GLY A 137 29.42 3.80 -4.02
CA GLY A 137 28.90 4.21 -5.33
C GLY A 137 27.61 5.04 -5.29
N ALA A 138 26.80 4.90 -4.23
CA ALA A 138 25.51 5.60 -4.10
C ALA A 138 25.64 7.04 -3.53
N GLY A 139 26.80 7.38 -2.95
CA GLY A 139 27.12 8.73 -2.47
C GLY A 139 27.68 9.68 -3.55
N MET A 140 27.95 9.20 -4.77
CA MET A 140 28.49 10.01 -5.87
C MET A 140 27.44 10.42 -6.92
N GLY A 141 26.23 9.87 -6.88
CA GLY A 141 25.13 10.21 -7.81
C GLY A 141 24.28 11.41 -7.40
N MET A 142 24.37 11.87 -6.15
CA MET A 142 23.64 13.05 -5.65
C MET A 142 24.45 14.36 -5.67
N GLY A 143 25.69 14.33 -6.20
CA GLY A 143 26.58 15.50 -6.25
C GLY A 143 26.93 16.03 -7.66
N ALA A 144 26.50 15.36 -8.74
CA ALA A 144 26.93 15.70 -10.12
C ALA A 144 25.75 15.94 -11.09
N GLY A 145 24.55 16.21 -10.57
CA GLY A 145 23.32 16.40 -11.36
C GLY A 145 22.86 17.85 -11.56
N MET A 146 23.65 18.85 -11.20
CA MET A 146 23.25 20.27 -11.34
C MET A 146 23.34 20.83 -12.78
N GLY A 147 23.75 20.04 -13.77
CA GLY A 147 24.03 20.55 -15.13
C GLY A 147 23.08 20.11 -16.26
N MET A 148 22.21 19.12 -16.06
CA MET A 148 21.48 18.46 -17.17
C MET A 148 19.95 18.42 -17.03
N GLY A 149 19.36 19.21 -16.13
CA GLY A 149 17.89 19.30 -15.97
C GLY A 149 17.21 20.37 -16.85
N ALA A 150 17.93 21.39 -17.30
CA ALA A 150 17.34 22.55 -17.97
C ALA A 150 16.99 22.31 -19.46
N GLY A 151 17.69 21.39 -20.14
CA GLY A 151 17.49 21.15 -21.57
C GLY A 151 16.23 20.34 -21.92
N MET A 152 15.75 19.49 -21.00
CA MET A 152 14.65 18.57 -21.27
C MET A 152 13.26 19.18 -21.00
N ALA A 153 13.17 20.20 -20.14
CA ALA A 153 11.92 20.92 -19.87
C ALA A 153 11.49 21.84 -21.03
N GLN A 154 12.44 22.38 -21.80
CA GLN A 154 12.17 23.27 -22.92
C GLN A 154 11.60 22.52 -24.15
N MET A 155 11.91 21.23 -24.30
CA MET A 155 11.45 20.44 -25.44
C MET A 155 9.97 20.03 -25.34
N MET A 156 9.40 20.02 -24.12
CA MET A 156 8.00 19.63 -23.90
C MET A 156 7.01 20.79 -24.00
N SER A 157 7.47 22.06 -23.96
CA SER A 157 6.59 23.22 -24.09
C SER A 157 6.26 23.61 -25.54
N GLY A 158 6.89 22.97 -26.54
CA GLY A 158 6.71 23.28 -27.96
C GLY A 158 5.61 22.50 -28.68
N ILE A 159 4.98 21.50 -28.04
CA ILE A 159 4.09 20.55 -28.71
C ILE A 159 2.58 20.81 -28.48
N MET A 160 2.22 21.80 -27.67
CA MET A 160 0.83 22.03 -27.23
C MET A 160 0.33 23.44 -27.56
N GLY A 161 0.46 23.86 -28.82
CA GLY A 161 -0.03 25.16 -29.30
C GLY A 161 -0.64 25.10 -30.70
N GLY A 162 -1.93 25.46 -30.80
CA GLY A 162 -2.74 25.58 -32.03
C GLY A 162 -3.98 24.68 -31.96
N GLN A 163 -5.22 25.03 -32.28
CA GLN A 163 -5.90 26.12 -33.01
C GLN A 163 -7.42 25.92 -32.67
N GLN A 164 -8.22 26.92 -32.29
CA GLN A 164 -8.98 27.87 -33.14
C GLN A 164 -10.51 27.55 -33.24
N GLN A 165 -11.35 28.53 -32.83
CA GLN A 165 -12.69 28.98 -33.33
C GLN A 165 -13.82 27.94 -33.61
N ASP A 166 -15.13 28.14 -33.44
CA ASP A 166 -16.09 29.12 -32.84
C ASP A 166 -17.51 28.42 -32.97
N PRO A 167 -18.71 29.03 -32.90
CA PRO A 167 -19.77 28.65 -31.93
C PRO A 167 -21.10 28.14 -32.54
N GLN A 168 -22.00 27.55 -31.73
CA GLN A 168 -23.46 27.85 -31.66
C GLN A 168 -24.32 26.78 -30.93
N GLN A 169 -25.23 27.30 -30.06
CA GLN A 169 -26.63 26.89 -29.78
C GLN A 169 -26.94 25.46 -29.28
N GLN A 170 -27.88 25.18 -28.37
CA GLN A 170 -28.85 25.91 -27.55
C GLN A 170 -29.45 24.89 -26.54
N GLN A 171 -29.80 25.36 -25.32
CA GLN A 171 -30.91 24.95 -24.41
C GLN A 171 -31.15 23.45 -24.10
N GLN A 172 -31.50 22.95 -22.91
CA GLN A 172 -32.02 23.39 -21.60
C GLN A 172 -31.96 22.07 -20.75
N GLN A 173 -31.72 21.94 -19.44
CA GLN A 173 -32.39 22.54 -18.30
C GLN A 173 -31.77 21.94 -16.99
N GLN A 174 -31.45 22.81 -16.01
CA GLN A 174 -31.71 22.66 -14.56
C GLN A 174 -30.81 21.78 -13.65
N ALA A 175 -29.90 22.43 -12.91
CA ALA A 175 -29.82 22.39 -11.44
C ALA A 175 -28.74 23.35 -10.88
N ALA A 176 -29.15 24.20 -9.92
CA ALA A 176 -28.40 24.87 -8.85
C ALA A 176 -27.07 25.61 -9.13
N ALA A 177 -27.19 26.95 -9.24
CA ALA A 177 -26.23 28.04 -9.04
C ALA A 177 -24.72 27.73 -8.80
N PRO A 178 -23.85 28.11 -9.76
CA PRO A 178 -22.42 28.31 -9.57
C PRO A 178 -22.11 29.79 -9.31
N ALA A 179 -21.41 30.11 -8.22
CA ALA A 179 -20.93 31.46 -7.95
C ALA A 179 -19.47 31.63 -8.41
N ALA A 180 -19.30 32.46 -9.44
CA ALA A 180 -18.27 33.49 -9.59
C ALA A 180 -16.78 33.11 -9.42
N SER A 181 -16.07 33.11 -10.55
CA SER A 181 -14.79 33.80 -10.78
C SER A 181 -13.74 33.81 -9.65
N ALA A 182 -12.75 32.92 -9.83
CA ALA A 182 -11.32 33.12 -9.67
C ALA A 182 -10.83 34.37 -8.90
N ALA A 183 -10.49 34.15 -7.63
CA ALA A 183 -9.23 34.61 -7.02
C ALA A 183 -8.57 33.36 -6.42
N PRO A 184 -7.23 33.19 -6.47
CA PRO A 184 -6.58 31.99 -5.97
C PRO A 184 -6.83 31.83 -4.46
N PRO A 185 -7.13 30.62 -3.93
CA PRO A 185 -7.15 30.42 -2.49
C PRO A 185 -5.70 30.49 -1.99
N ALA A 186 -5.26 31.69 -1.62
CA ALA A 186 -3.94 31.95 -1.05
C ALA A 186 -3.85 31.48 0.41
N ILE A 187 -4.40 30.30 0.71
CA ILE A 187 -4.56 29.77 2.07
C ILE A 187 -4.15 28.29 2.05
N MET A 188 -3.06 28.00 2.75
CA MET A 188 -2.42 26.70 2.88
C MET A 188 -2.83 26.01 4.18
N THR A 189 -2.76 24.68 4.20
CA THR A 189 -2.90 23.91 5.43
C THR A 189 -1.64 24.03 6.29
N VAL A 190 -1.73 23.66 7.57
CA VAL A 190 -0.57 23.62 8.48
C VAL A 190 0.53 22.69 7.94
N THR A 191 0.13 21.57 7.34
CA THR A 191 1.04 20.59 6.73
C THR A 191 1.75 21.17 5.51
N ASP A 192 1.03 21.91 4.65
CA ASP A 192 1.64 22.55 3.48
C ASP A 192 2.59 23.69 3.86
N ALA A 193 2.27 24.43 4.95
CA ALA A 193 3.14 25.48 5.49
C ALA A 193 4.43 24.89 6.11
N ALA A 194 4.33 23.79 6.85
CA ALA A 194 5.49 23.08 7.41
C ALA A 194 6.46 22.60 6.32
N ASN A 195 5.91 22.06 5.23
CA ASN A 195 6.70 21.63 4.08
C ASN A 195 7.43 22.78 3.36
N TYR A 196 6.82 23.97 3.35
CA TYR A 196 7.39 25.17 2.75
C TYR A 196 8.50 25.77 3.62
N LEU A 197 8.27 25.83 4.93
CA LEU A 197 9.23 26.36 5.91
C LEU A 197 10.32 25.35 6.31
N LYS A 198 10.20 24.08 5.90
CA LYS A 198 11.13 22.98 6.25
C LYS A 198 11.25 22.74 7.77
N VAL A 199 10.14 22.89 8.49
CA VAL A 199 10.04 22.68 9.95
C VAL A 199 8.99 21.61 10.28
N ALA A 200 8.94 21.13 11.53
CA ALA A 200 7.92 20.18 11.96
C ALA A 200 6.54 20.85 12.01
N VAL A 201 5.48 20.04 11.87
CA VAL A 201 4.08 20.54 11.88
C VAL A 201 3.74 21.14 13.25
N GLU A 202 4.31 20.58 14.30
CA GLU A 202 4.19 20.99 15.69
C GLU A 202 4.76 22.40 15.89
N ASP A 203 5.95 22.68 15.34
CA ASP A 203 6.59 24.00 15.40
C ASP A 203 5.73 25.06 14.70
N VAL A 204 5.05 24.71 13.60
CA VAL A 204 4.13 25.63 12.91
C VAL A 204 2.88 25.91 13.75
N ILE A 205 2.39 24.93 14.50
CA ILE A 205 1.27 25.13 15.42
C ILE A 205 1.69 26.03 16.58
N GLU A 206 2.90 25.84 17.11
CA GLU A 206 3.47 26.69 18.16
C GLU A 206 3.67 28.13 17.68
N MET A 207 4.20 28.35 16.48
CA MET A 207 4.36 29.68 15.86
C MET A 207 3.01 30.38 15.61
N VAL A 208 1.95 29.61 15.33
CA VAL A 208 0.59 30.16 15.23
C VAL A 208 0.02 30.52 16.61
N GLN A 209 0.39 29.78 17.66
CA GLN A 209 -0.08 30.01 19.04
C GLN A 209 0.70 31.12 19.77
N SER A 210 2.00 31.27 19.49
CA SER A 210 2.85 32.36 19.99
C SER A 210 2.51 33.71 19.35
N GLY A 211 1.85 33.68 18.19
CA GLY A 211 1.43 34.87 17.44
C GLY A 211 2.42 35.32 16.37
N ASP A 212 3.53 34.58 16.19
CA ASP A 212 4.56 34.88 15.19
C ASP A 212 4.08 34.61 13.75
N LEU A 213 3.12 33.68 13.58
CA LEU A 213 2.55 33.33 12.29
C LEU A 213 1.03 33.60 12.25
N LYS A 214 0.60 34.55 11.42
CA LYS A 214 -0.83 34.90 11.26
C LYS A 214 -1.60 33.78 10.56
N ALA A 215 -2.40 33.02 11.33
CA ALA A 215 -3.32 32.01 10.81
C ALA A 215 -4.79 32.30 11.20
N ARG A 216 -5.74 31.81 10.41
CA ARG A 216 -7.16 31.79 10.77
C ARG A 216 -7.59 30.37 11.16
N LYS A 217 -8.26 30.25 12.31
CA LYS A 217 -8.90 29.00 12.73
C LYS A 217 -10.24 28.85 12.02
N ILE A 218 -10.41 27.78 11.25
CA ILE A 218 -11.67 27.43 10.59
C ILE A 218 -12.04 26.02 11.07
N GLY A 219 -13.03 25.94 11.95
CA GLY A 219 -13.41 24.68 12.63
C GLY A 219 -12.29 24.16 13.54
N SER A 220 -11.87 22.91 13.32
CA SER A 220 -10.78 22.26 14.06
C SER A 220 -9.38 22.49 13.46
N GLN A 221 -9.27 23.20 12.34
CA GLN A 221 -8.02 23.35 11.59
C GLN A 221 -7.57 24.81 11.48
N TYR A 222 -6.25 25.01 11.45
CA TYR A 222 -5.65 26.29 11.10
C TYR A 222 -5.41 26.40 9.59
N ARG A 223 -5.56 27.62 9.11
CA ARG A 223 -5.44 28.00 7.71
C ARG A 223 -4.50 29.20 7.62
N ILE A 224 -3.38 29.01 6.95
CA ILE A 224 -2.27 29.98 6.91
C ILE A 224 -2.24 30.61 5.53
N SER A 225 -2.25 31.94 5.45
CA SER A 225 -2.16 32.58 4.14
C SER A 225 -0.72 32.59 3.63
N LYS A 226 -0.51 32.42 2.32
CA LYS A 226 0.84 32.50 1.72
C LYS A 226 1.55 33.82 2.06
N LYS A 227 0.79 34.93 2.05
CA LYS A 227 1.27 36.26 2.44
C LYS A 227 1.82 36.31 3.87
N ALA A 228 1.24 35.56 4.81
CA ALA A 228 1.72 35.51 6.19
C ALA A 228 3.03 34.73 6.33
N ILE A 229 3.22 33.69 5.52
CA ILE A 229 4.48 32.94 5.45
C ILE A 229 5.58 33.79 4.83
N ASP A 230 5.26 34.52 3.75
CA ASP A 230 6.21 35.42 3.10
C ASP A 230 6.57 36.63 3.99
N GLU A 231 5.65 37.12 4.84
CA GLU A 231 5.92 38.20 5.82
C GLU A 231 6.83 37.71 6.97
N PHE A 232 6.65 36.46 7.42
CA PHE A 232 7.51 35.82 8.42
C PHE A 232 8.94 35.60 7.91
N LEU A 233 9.11 35.15 6.66
CA LEU A 233 10.45 34.96 6.09
C LEU A 233 11.23 36.26 5.84
N ASN A 234 10.54 37.40 5.82
CA ASN A 234 11.13 38.72 5.62
C ASN A 234 11.29 39.54 6.92
N SER A 235 10.85 38.99 8.07
CA SER A 235 11.00 39.59 9.40
C SER A 235 12.19 38.98 10.13
#